data_AF-A0A1F9X539-F1
#
_entry.id   AF-A0A1F9X539-F1
#
_cell.length_a   1.000
_cell.length_b   1.000
_cell.length_c   1.000
_cell.angle_alpha   90.00
_cell.angle_beta   90.00
_cell.angle_gamma   90.00
#
_symmetry.space_group_name_H-M   'P 1'
#
loop_
_entity.id
_entity.type
_entity.pdbx_description
1 polymer ?
#
loop_
_entity_poly.entity_id
_entity_poly.type
_entity_poly.pdbx_seq_one_letter_code
_entity_poly.pdbx_strand_id
1 'polypeptide(L)'
;MEEKLILLMEETGCAQGEAQLALELANDDFEKAIHIIKGILRNIVVIKGRFFSPDDNIYGLFVAILDKRAEILIRLTGVVSYNPIIYEVDLNSDWNLFEKNIFNFRLMEGSVPGLTRETELRLVNGFAEKKDKFYKALTDLDKNKICDILTSDLTIKNISLEISIEEINLAQYQQVDDKQEVESKSEIRKISSEKEPRRLFIESTLQENEDGKKAKHLLEDEVVMAQITDDREIAKYLARLITDKDSEYIPVKIEKTEYKNKEIYVRLCISSGIAGIVKLKPNTKVTVMNEISKPLWKKIFNFR
;
A
#
# COMPACT_ATOMS: atom_id res chain seq x y z
N MET A 1 12.79 30.64 17.81
CA MET A 1 13.65 29.85 16.90
C MET A 1 13.90 28.46 17.49
N GLU A 2 14.34 28.36 18.76
CA GLU A 2 14.49 27.07 19.47
C GLU A 2 13.22 26.23 19.60
N GLU A 3 12.06 26.80 19.94
CA GLU A 3 10.80 26.02 20.04
C GLU A 3 10.38 25.40 18.70
N LYS A 4 10.52 26.13 17.60
CA LYS A 4 10.22 25.61 16.25
C LYS A 4 11.22 24.52 15.84
N LEU A 5 12.48 24.65 16.24
CA LEU A 5 13.52 23.65 15.99
C LEU A 5 13.20 22.34 16.72
N ILE A 6 12.87 22.42 18.02
CA ILE A 6 12.51 21.27 18.85
C ILE A 6 11.25 20.59 18.28
N LEU A 7 10.21 21.37 17.98
CA LEU A 7 8.98 20.83 17.38
C LEU A 7 9.25 20.16 16.03
N LEU A 8 10.15 20.73 15.21
CA LEU A 8 10.49 20.16 13.91
C LEU A 8 11.27 18.85 14.08
N MET A 9 12.17 18.79 15.05
CA MET A 9 12.88 17.57 15.44
C MET A 9 11.92 16.52 16.01
N GLU A 10 10.88 16.88 16.75
CA GLU A 10 9.89 15.92 17.25
C GLU A 10 9.01 15.38 16.12
N GLU A 11 8.49 16.26 15.26
CA GLU A 11 7.57 15.92 14.17
C GLU A 11 8.24 15.16 13.02
N THR A 12 9.47 15.54 12.69
CA THR A 12 10.21 14.91 11.59
C THR A 12 11.24 13.92 12.08
N GLY A 13 11.69 14.06 13.33
CA GLY A 13 12.70 13.19 13.92
C GLY A 13 14.12 13.35 13.37
N CYS A 14 14.36 14.44 12.61
CA CYS A 14 15.67 14.74 12.05
C CYS A 14 16.68 15.21 13.11
N ALA A 15 17.97 15.15 12.77
CA ALA A 15 19.02 15.66 13.66
C ALA A 15 18.94 17.20 13.75
N GLN A 16 19.44 17.76 14.85
CA GLN A 16 19.37 19.21 15.10
C GLN A 16 19.94 20.06 13.94
N GLY A 17 21.07 19.62 13.36
CA GLY A 17 21.66 20.31 12.20
C GLY A 17 20.79 20.27 10.93
N GLU A 18 20.03 19.20 10.74
CA GLU A 18 19.10 19.04 9.61
C GLU A 18 17.84 19.89 9.81
N ALA A 19 17.32 19.94 11.04
CA ALA A 19 16.20 20.80 11.43
C ALA A 19 16.56 22.27 11.22
N GLN A 20 17.77 22.67 11.62
CA GLN A 20 18.24 24.04 11.50
C GLN A 20 18.40 24.45 10.03
N LEU A 21 19.06 23.61 9.23
CA LEU A 21 19.21 23.82 7.79
C LEU A 21 17.86 23.91 7.07
N ALA A 22 16.90 23.06 7.43
CA ALA A 22 15.58 23.08 6.82
C ALA A 22 14.77 24.33 7.16
N LEU A 23 14.87 24.85 8.40
CA LEU A 23 14.24 26.11 8.80
C LEU A 23 14.89 27.30 8.09
N GLU A 24 16.21 27.30 7.96
CA GLU A 24 16.94 28.34 7.21
C GLU A 24 16.53 28.36 5.74
N LEU A 25 16.49 27.19 5.08
CA LEU A 25 16.04 27.06 3.68
C LEU A 25 14.55 27.39 3.48
N ALA A 26 13.74 27.21 4.54
CA ALA A 26 12.31 27.53 4.52
C ALA A 26 11.99 28.99 4.89
N ASN A 27 12.97 29.83 5.24
CA ASN A 27 12.76 31.15 5.85
C ASN A 27 11.85 31.09 7.09
N ASP A 28 12.14 30.20 8.04
CA ASP A 28 11.37 29.96 9.28
C ASP A 28 9.91 29.48 9.10
N ASP A 29 9.54 29.07 7.88
CA ASP A 29 8.26 28.43 7.56
C ASP A 29 8.30 26.94 7.92
N PHE A 30 7.54 26.57 8.96
CA PHE A 30 7.57 25.23 9.54
C PHE A 30 7.06 24.15 8.57
N GLU A 31 5.99 24.41 7.82
CA GLU A 31 5.44 23.43 6.87
C GLU A 31 6.40 23.22 5.69
N LYS A 32 6.99 24.30 5.18
CA LYS A 32 8.04 24.20 4.15
C LYS A 32 9.27 23.46 4.68
N ALA A 33 9.69 23.71 5.92
CA ALA A 33 10.82 23.00 6.53
C ALA A 33 10.53 21.49 6.64
N ILE A 34 9.31 21.09 7.00
CA ILE A 34 8.89 19.67 6.96
C ILE A 34 9.02 19.10 5.54
N HIS A 35 8.56 19.81 4.52
CA HIS A 35 8.68 19.34 3.14
C HIS A 35 10.13 19.23 2.66
N ILE A 36 10.98 20.19 3.05
CA ILE A 36 12.41 20.18 2.76
C ILE A 36 13.08 18.97 3.44
N ILE A 37 12.79 18.70 4.71
CA ILE A 37 13.31 17.53 5.42
C ILE A 37 12.87 16.23 4.76
N LYS A 38 11.58 16.12 4.41
CA LYS A 38 11.05 14.94 3.69
C LYS A 38 11.68 14.74 2.30
N GLY A 39 12.16 15.81 1.67
CA GLY A 39 12.88 15.79 0.40
C GLY A 39 14.39 15.57 0.52
N ILE A 40 15.00 15.88 1.67
CA ILE A 40 16.45 15.74 1.88
C ILE A 40 16.80 14.38 2.50
N LEU A 41 15.99 13.91 3.45
CA LEU A 41 16.28 12.67 4.18
C LEU A 41 16.02 11.44 3.31
N ARG A 42 17.10 10.79 2.86
CA ARG A 42 17.06 9.51 2.14
C ARG A 42 16.95 8.32 3.10
N ASN A 43 15.89 8.30 3.90
CA ASN A 43 15.67 7.26 4.90
C ASN A 43 14.95 6.04 4.36
N ILE A 44 14.45 6.10 3.13
CA ILE A 44 13.79 4.97 2.48
C ILE A 44 14.83 4.23 1.66
N VAL A 45 14.97 2.93 1.92
CA VAL A 45 15.84 2.04 1.16
C VAL A 45 14.96 1.08 0.37
N VAL A 46 15.23 0.99 -0.93
CA VAL A 46 14.59 0.02 -1.82
C VAL A 46 15.60 -1.03 -2.22
N ILE A 47 15.30 -2.28 -1.90
CA ILE A 47 16.10 -3.44 -2.28
C ILE A 47 15.34 -4.18 -3.36
N LYS A 48 15.91 -4.23 -4.56
CA LYS A 48 15.44 -5.08 -5.65
C LYS A 48 16.29 -6.34 -5.66
N GLY A 49 15.64 -7.50 -5.70
CA GLY A 49 16.33 -8.77 -5.80
C GLY A 49 15.82 -9.60 -6.96
N ARG A 50 16.72 -10.36 -7.55
CA ARG A 50 16.45 -11.38 -8.55
C ARG A 50 17.16 -12.65 -8.15
N PHE A 51 16.45 -13.77 -8.18
CA PHE A 51 17.03 -15.05 -7.82
C PHE A 51 16.66 -16.16 -8.80
N PHE A 52 17.55 -17.15 -8.89
CA PHE A 52 17.38 -18.33 -9.72
C PHE A 52 17.84 -19.58 -8.97
N SER A 53 17.03 -20.64 -9.01
CA SER A 53 17.43 -21.97 -8.57
C SER A 53 17.49 -22.92 -9.76
N PRO A 54 18.69 -23.44 -10.10
CA PRO A 54 18.86 -24.38 -11.20
C PRO A 54 18.18 -25.73 -10.96
N ASP A 55 18.11 -26.17 -9.70
CA ASP A 55 17.62 -27.51 -9.35
C ASP A 55 16.15 -27.69 -9.75
N ASP A 56 15.34 -26.65 -9.50
CA ASP A 56 13.91 -26.65 -9.75
C ASP A 56 13.50 -25.80 -10.97
N ASN A 57 14.47 -25.18 -11.66
CA ASN A 57 14.26 -24.17 -12.71
C ASN A 57 13.30 -23.05 -12.28
N ILE A 58 13.52 -22.53 -11.08
CA ILE A 58 12.68 -21.51 -10.47
C ILE A 58 13.35 -20.16 -10.58
N TYR A 59 12.61 -19.18 -11.08
CA TYR A 59 13.02 -17.79 -11.21
C TYR A 59 12.17 -16.94 -10.27
N GLY A 60 12.77 -15.92 -9.67
CA GLY A 60 12.04 -14.99 -8.84
C GLY A 60 12.60 -13.58 -8.81
N LEU A 61 11.70 -12.65 -8.50
CA LEU A 61 12.01 -11.25 -8.25
C LEU A 61 11.37 -10.84 -6.92
N PHE A 62 11.98 -9.90 -6.22
CA PHE A 62 11.33 -9.21 -5.11
C PHE A 62 11.76 -7.76 -5.04
N VAL A 63 10.90 -6.94 -4.45
CA VAL A 63 11.21 -5.58 -4.01
C VAL A 63 10.85 -5.44 -2.54
N ALA A 64 11.80 -4.99 -1.73
CA ALA A 64 11.61 -4.65 -0.33
C ALA A 64 11.84 -3.17 -0.14
N ILE A 65 10.87 -2.47 0.45
CA ILE A 65 10.94 -1.04 0.76
C ILE A 65 10.99 -0.91 2.27
N LEU A 66 12.04 -0.28 2.77
CA LEU A 66 12.34 -0.20 4.19
C LEU A 66 12.55 1.26 4.62
N ASP A 67 12.18 1.57 5.85
CA ASP A 67 12.60 2.79 6.52
C ASP A 67 13.82 2.45 7.39
N LYS A 68 15.00 2.94 7.00
CA LYS A 68 16.25 2.68 7.72
C LYS A 68 16.27 3.29 9.11
N ARG A 69 15.48 4.34 9.33
CA ARG A 69 15.46 5.11 10.57
C ARG A 69 14.44 4.55 11.56
N ALA A 70 13.23 4.24 11.09
CA ALA A 70 12.24 3.55 11.92
C ALA A 70 12.55 2.05 12.09
N GLU A 71 13.51 1.54 11.31
CA GLU A 71 13.87 0.13 11.23
C GLU A 71 12.67 -0.76 10.95
N ILE A 72 11.81 -0.34 10.02
CA ILE A 72 10.61 -1.06 9.63
C ILE A 72 10.64 -1.44 8.15
N LEU A 73 10.16 -2.65 7.87
CA LEU A 73 9.78 -3.03 6.52
C LEU A 73 8.44 -2.37 6.20
N ILE A 74 8.43 -1.46 5.23
CA ILE A 74 7.21 -0.78 4.78
C ILE A 74 6.42 -1.70 3.86
N ARG A 75 7.11 -2.34 2.92
CA ARG A 75 6.49 -3.18 1.90
C ARG A 75 7.45 -4.26 1.43
N LEU A 76 6.93 -5.45 1.17
CA LEU A 76 7.60 -6.49 0.41
C LEU A 76 6.64 -6.99 -0.66
N THR A 77 7.13 -7.15 -1.88
CA THR A 77 6.38 -7.79 -2.95
C THR A 77 7.33 -8.61 -3.81
N GLY A 78 6.96 -9.85 -4.12
CA GLY A 78 7.76 -10.74 -4.97
C GLY A 78 6.95 -11.54 -5.98
N VAL A 79 7.62 -12.23 -6.87
CA VAL A 79 7.01 -13.20 -7.78
C VAL A 79 7.97 -14.36 -7.94
N VAL A 80 7.42 -15.57 -7.92
CA VAL A 80 8.14 -16.80 -8.21
C VAL A 80 7.45 -17.50 -9.36
N SER A 81 8.23 -18.01 -10.30
CA SER A 81 7.73 -18.55 -11.55
C SER A 81 8.69 -19.54 -12.19
N TYR A 82 8.16 -20.41 -13.04
CA TYR A 82 8.95 -21.26 -13.94
C TYR A 82 9.33 -20.55 -15.25
N ASN A 83 8.81 -19.34 -15.49
CA ASN A 83 9.07 -18.61 -16.73
C ASN A 83 10.40 -17.82 -16.65
N PRO A 84 11.40 -18.14 -17.49
CA PRO A 84 12.72 -17.50 -17.45
C PRO A 84 12.70 -16.02 -17.82
N ILE A 85 11.66 -15.51 -18.50
CA ILE A 85 11.56 -14.10 -18.90
C ILE A 85 11.64 -13.14 -17.69
N ILE A 86 11.24 -13.62 -16.52
CA ILE A 86 11.33 -12.87 -15.25
C ILE A 86 12.77 -12.56 -14.90
N TYR A 87 13.72 -13.42 -15.31
CA TYR A 87 15.13 -13.19 -15.08
C TYR A 87 15.72 -12.12 -16.01
N GLU A 88 15.02 -11.70 -17.06
CA GLU A 88 15.50 -10.65 -17.99
C GLU A 88 15.29 -9.22 -17.47
N VAL A 89 14.57 -9.06 -16.36
CA VAL A 89 14.34 -7.73 -15.77
C VAL A 89 15.64 -7.12 -15.26
N ASP A 90 15.91 -5.89 -15.68
CA ASP A 90 17.08 -5.13 -15.22
C ASP A 90 16.92 -4.67 -13.76
N LEU A 91 17.83 -5.11 -12.90
CA LEU A 91 17.92 -4.69 -11.50
C LEU A 91 18.28 -3.20 -11.34
N ASN A 92 18.74 -2.51 -12.38
CA ASN A 92 19.03 -1.07 -12.37
C ASN A 92 17.87 -0.21 -12.89
N SER A 93 16.77 -0.83 -13.33
CA SER A 93 15.56 -0.10 -13.72
C SER A 93 14.95 0.66 -12.54
N ASP A 94 14.20 1.73 -12.81
CA ASP A 94 13.46 2.47 -11.78
C ASP A 94 12.63 1.52 -10.90
N TRP A 95 12.71 1.68 -9.58
CA TRP A 95 12.12 0.71 -8.65
C TRP A 95 10.60 0.53 -8.81
N ASN A 96 9.90 1.56 -9.29
CA ASN A 96 8.45 1.48 -9.55
C ASN A 96 8.17 0.63 -10.77
N LEU A 97 8.99 0.79 -11.82
CA LEU A 97 8.89 -0.05 -13.00
C LEU A 97 9.20 -1.50 -12.65
N PHE A 98 10.20 -1.72 -11.79
CA PHE A 98 10.53 -3.05 -11.27
C PHE A 98 9.36 -3.66 -10.48
N GLU A 99 8.75 -2.92 -9.56
CA GLU A 99 7.57 -3.36 -8.79
C GLU A 99 6.38 -3.66 -9.72
N LYS A 100 6.12 -2.81 -10.72
CA LYS A 100 5.08 -3.05 -11.74
C LYS A 100 5.32 -4.33 -12.53
N ASN A 101 6.57 -4.60 -12.90
CA ASN A 101 6.94 -5.83 -13.58
C ASN A 101 6.62 -7.05 -12.70
N ILE A 102 6.92 -7.02 -11.40
CA ILE A 102 6.54 -8.08 -10.46
C ILE A 102 5.03 -8.33 -10.50
N PHE A 103 4.21 -7.28 -10.45
CA PHE A 103 2.75 -7.42 -10.54
C PHE A 103 2.30 -8.02 -11.87
N ASN A 104 2.88 -7.60 -12.99
CA ASN A 104 2.57 -8.15 -14.30
C ASN A 104 2.93 -9.65 -14.38
N PHE A 105 4.09 -10.05 -13.86
CA PHE A 105 4.52 -11.44 -13.87
C PHE A 105 3.68 -12.35 -12.98
N ARG A 106 3.12 -11.83 -11.88
CA ARG A 106 2.18 -12.60 -11.06
C ARG A 106 0.96 -13.06 -11.84
N LEU A 107 0.60 -12.33 -12.91
CA LEU A 107 -0.55 -12.59 -13.77
C LEU A 107 -0.23 -13.49 -14.97
N MET A 108 1.05 -13.76 -15.25
CA MET A 108 1.45 -14.57 -16.39
C MET A 108 1.38 -16.07 -16.08
N GLU A 109 1.23 -16.88 -17.13
CA GLU A 109 1.41 -18.33 -17.04
C GLU A 109 2.82 -18.68 -16.54
N GLY A 110 2.89 -19.72 -15.71
CA GLY A 110 4.14 -20.15 -15.05
C GLY A 110 4.37 -19.50 -13.68
N SER A 111 3.64 -18.45 -13.32
CA SER A 111 3.63 -17.89 -11.97
C SER A 111 3.19 -18.93 -10.94
N VAL A 112 3.86 -18.97 -9.78
CA VAL A 112 3.62 -19.92 -8.68
C VAL A 112 3.21 -19.15 -7.42
N PRO A 113 1.91 -18.85 -7.23
CA PRO A 113 1.45 -18.00 -6.13
C PRO A 113 1.75 -18.57 -4.73
N GLY A 114 1.65 -19.90 -4.56
CA GLY A 114 1.94 -20.55 -3.29
C GLY A 114 3.39 -20.35 -2.84
N LEU A 115 4.34 -20.63 -3.73
CA LEU A 115 5.76 -20.46 -3.47
C LEU A 115 6.15 -18.97 -3.38
N THR A 116 5.49 -18.10 -4.14
CA THR A 116 5.63 -16.64 -4.00
C THR A 116 5.30 -16.21 -2.58
N ARG A 117 4.11 -16.59 -2.08
CA ARG A 117 3.67 -16.23 -0.73
C ARG A 117 4.59 -16.80 0.36
N GLU A 118 5.04 -18.04 0.20
CA GLU A 118 5.98 -18.66 1.13
C GLU A 118 7.31 -17.88 1.18
N THR A 119 7.84 -17.53 0.01
CA THR A 119 9.08 -16.74 -0.12
C THR A 119 8.93 -15.37 0.55
N GLU A 120 7.81 -14.68 0.31
CA GLU A 120 7.54 -13.39 0.95
C GLU A 120 7.46 -13.49 2.47
N LEU A 121 6.71 -14.46 3.00
CA LEU A 121 6.58 -14.68 4.44
C LEU A 121 7.94 -14.96 5.09
N ARG A 122 8.79 -15.72 4.40
CA ARG A 122 10.14 -16.04 4.89
C ARG A 122 11.05 -14.83 4.91
N LEU A 123 11.03 -14.01 3.87
CA LEU A 123 11.77 -12.75 3.84
C LEU A 123 11.27 -11.80 4.94
N VAL A 124 9.96 -11.65 5.12
CA VAL A 124 9.37 -10.84 6.22
C VAL A 124 9.87 -11.32 7.58
N ASN A 125 9.82 -12.63 7.84
CA ASN A 125 10.29 -13.21 9.09
C ASN A 125 11.81 -13.02 9.25
N GLY A 126 12.59 -13.20 8.18
CA GLY A 126 14.04 -12.98 8.17
C GLY A 126 14.41 -11.54 8.54
N PHE A 127 13.69 -10.56 8.00
CA PHE A 127 13.86 -9.14 8.38
C PHE A 127 13.56 -8.90 9.86
N ALA A 128 12.55 -9.57 10.42
CA ALA A 128 12.18 -9.43 11.82
C ALA A 128 13.17 -10.13 12.77
N GLU A 129 13.59 -11.36 12.44
CA GLU A 129 14.49 -12.17 13.27
C GLU A 129 15.92 -11.63 13.28
N LYS A 130 16.37 -11.05 12.16
CA LYS A 130 17.75 -10.54 12.00
C LYS A 130 17.80 -9.01 12.00
N LYS A 131 16.77 -8.36 12.55
CA LYS A 131 16.56 -6.90 12.50
C LYS A 131 17.86 -6.11 12.73
N ASP A 132 18.50 -6.27 13.89
CA ASP A 132 19.68 -5.48 14.26
C ASP A 132 20.84 -5.64 13.27
N LYS A 133 21.09 -6.89 12.82
CA LYS A 133 22.17 -7.18 11.86
C LYS A 133 21.84 -6.63 10.48
N PHE A 134 20.57 -6.73 10.08
CA PHE A 134 20.11 -6.31 8.78
C PHE A 134 20.11 -4.79 8.62
N TYR A 135 19.54 -4.05 9.58
CA TYR A 135 19.53 -2.58 9.54
C TYR A 135 20.91 -1.97 9.72
N LYS A 136 21.80 -2.63 10.46
CA LYS A 136 23.22 -2.26 10.48
C LYS A 136 23.86 -2.42 9.10
N ALA A 137 23.64 -3.56 8.42
CA ALA A 137 24.16 -3.78 7.08
C ALA A 137 23.58 -2.78 6.05
N LEU A 138 22.30 -2.40 6.19
CA LEU A 138 21.69 -1.33 5.39
C LEU A 138 22.33 0.03 5.63
N THR A 139 22.61 0.37 6.89
CA THR A 139 23.25 1.64 7.26
C THR A 139 24.67 1.72 6.71
N ASP A 140 25.40 0.60 6.74
CA ASP A 140 26.75 0.48 6.18
C ASP A 140 26.75 0.35 4.64
N LEU A 141 25.56 0.25 4.00
CA LEU A 141 25.37 -0.09 2.58
C LEU A 141 26.16 -1.33 2.13
N ASP A 142 26.31 -2.30 3.04
CA ASP A 142 27.08 -3.53 2.82
C ASP A 142 26.24 -4.53 2.02
N LYS A 143 26.29 -4.36 0.69
CA LYS A 143 25.55 -5.19 -0.27
C LYS A 143 25.82 -6.68 -0.09
N ASN A 144 27.04 -7.08 0.24
CA ASN A 144 27.39 -8.50 0.39
C ASN A 144 26.71 -9.08 1.61
N LYS A 145 26.79 -8.41 2.78
CA LYS A 145 26.09 -8.86 3.98
C LYS A 145 24.58 -8.91 3.81
N ILE A 146 24.00 -7.92 3.13
CA ILE A 146 22.56 -7.90 2.81
C ILE A 146 22.20 -9.11 1.95
N CYS A 147 22.99 -9.39 0.91
CA CYS A 147 22.79 -10.54 0.05
C CYS A 147 22.89 -11.87 0.81
N ASP A 148 23.89 -12.02 1.69
CA ASP A 148 24.08 -13.21 2.51
C ASP A 148 22.88 -13.45 3.45
N ILE A 149 22.40 -12.38 4.11
CA ILE A 149 21.22 -12.44 4.98
C ILE A 149 20.01 -12.90 4.18
N LEU A 150 19.73 -12.25 3.04
CA LEU A 150 18.57 -12.55 2.20
C LEU A 150 18.63 -13.97 1.63
N THR A 151 19.81 -14.40 1.15
CA THR A 151 20.01 -15.74 0.58
C THR A 151 19.70 -16.82 1.61
N SER A 152 20.09 -16.61 2.87
CA SER A 152 19.82 -17.57 3.95
C SER A 152 18.34 -17.71 4.33
N ASP A 153 17.51 -16.73 3.95
CA ASP A 153 16.07 -16.71 4.27
C ASP A 153 15.18 -17.24 3.14
N LEU A 154 15.73 -17.40 1.93
CA LEU A 154 14.99 -18.00 0.82
C LEU A 154 14.84 -19.51 1.02
N THR A 155 13.65 -20.04 0.77
CA THR A 155 13.31 -21.47 0.99
C THR A 155 13.86 -22.41 -0.09
N ILE A 156 14.29 -21.86 -1.22
CA ILE A 156 14.72 -22.63 -2.37
C ILE A 156 16.20 -23.00 -2.19
N LYS A 157 16.57 -24.23 -2.56
CA LYS A 157 17.96 -24.69 -2.45
C LYS A 157 18.78 -24.20 -3.65
N ASN A 158 20.09 -24.05 -3.45
CA ASN A 158 21.04 -23.70 -4.51
C ASN A 158 20.64 -22.45 -5.30
N ILE A 159 20.33 -21.37 -4.59
CA ILE A 159 19.94 -20.10 -5.20
C ILE A 159 21.16 -19.26 -5.57
N SER A 160 21.13 -18.69 -6.78
CA SER A 160 21.89 -17.49 -7.13
C SER A 160 21.03 -16.26 -6.88
N LEU A 161 21.43 -15.40 -5.94
CA LEU A 161 20.74 -14.13 -5.63
C LEU A 161 21.59 -12.95 -6.09
N GLU A 162 20.96 -12.04 -6.83
CA GLU A 162 21.51 -10.74 -7.17
C GLU A 162 20.59 -9.64 -6.63
N ILE A 163 21.17 -8.60 -6.04
CA ILE A 163 20.42 -7.47 -5.51
C ILE A 163 20.91 -6.13 -6.07
N SER A 164 20.03 -5.13 -6.01
CA SER A 164 20.32 -3.71 -6.21
C SER A 164 19.68 -2.92 -5.07
N ILE A 165 20.38 -1.89 -4.60
CA ILE A 165 19.99 -1.09 -3.43
C ILE A 165 19.91 0.37 -3.87
N GLU A 166 18.78 1.01 -3.61
CA GLU A 166 18.55 2.42 -3.88
C GLU A 166 18.13 3.15 -2.61
N GLU A 167 18.77 4.28 -2.30
CA GLU A 167 18.33 5.17 -1.24
C GLU A 167 17.50 6.31 -1.85
N ILE A 168 16.22 6.38 -1.46
CA ILE A 168 15.28 7.40 -1.91
C ILE A 168 14.79 8.23 -0.72
N ASN A 169 14.41 9.47 -0.99
CA ASN A 169 13.76 10.30 0.02
C ASN A 169 12.25 9.99 0.10
N LEU A 170 11.62 10.46 1.17
CA LEU A 170 10.21 10.22 1.41
C LEU A 170 9.33 10.86 0.31
N ALA A 171 9.75 11.99 -0.27
CA ALA A 171 9.05 12.62 -1.37
C ALA A 171 9.08 11.79 -2.66
N GLN A 172 10.19 11.13 -2.99
CA GLN A 172 10.37 10.24 -4.14
C GLN A 172 9.54 8.97 -3.98
N TYR A 173 9.48 8.43 -2.77
CA TYR A 173 8.55 7.32 -2.45
C TYR A 173 7.08 7.75 -2.66
N GLN A 174 6.72 8.97 -2.27
CA GLN A 174 5.35 9.49 -2.33
C GLN A 174 4.93 10.01 -3.71
N GLN A 175 5.86 10.56 -4.50
CA GLN A 175 5.58 11.10 -5.85
C GLN A 175 5.17 10.02 -6.86
N VAL A 176 5.48 8.76 -6.57
CA VAL A 176 5.06 7.60 -7.36
C VAL A 176 3.56 7.38 -7.20
N ASP A 177 3.02 7.61 -6.01
CA ASP A 177 1.58 7.57 -5.75
C ASP A 177 0.87 8.78 -6.42
N ASP A 178 1.47 9.97 -6.38
CA ASP A 178 0.85 11.19 -6.92
C ASP A 178 0.82 11.27 -8.46
N LYS A 179 1.82 10.71 -9.17
CA LYS A 179 1.84 10.67 -10.64
C LYS A 179 0.85 9.66 -11.22
N GLN A 180 0.38 8.69 -10.43
CA GLN A 180 -0.70 7.78 -10.82
C GLN A 180 -2.09 8.42 -10.73
N GLU A 181 -2.23 9.57 -10.07
CA GLU A 181 -3.50 10.27 -9.88
C GLU A 181 -3.71 11.47 -10.82
N VAL A 182 -2.69 11.92 -11.57
CA VAL A 182 -2.85 13.07 -12.49
C VAL A 182 -3.60 12.69 -13.77
N GLU A 183 -3.62 11.42 -14.15
CA GLU A 183 -4.40 10.94 -15.31
C GLU A 183 -5.81 10.43 -14.95
N SER A 184 -6.13 10.33 -13.65
CA SER A 184 -7.43 9.84 -13.16
C SER A 184 -8.27 11.00 -12.61
N LYS A 185 -8.97 11.70 -13.51
CA LYS A 185 -10.11 12.61 -13.28
C LYS A 185 -10.11 13.44 -11.99
N SER A 186 -9.91 14.74 -12.19
CA SER A 186 -9.85 15.89 -11.26
C SER A 186 -11.01 16.12 -10.26
N GLU A 187 -11.88 15.15 -9.97
CA GLU A 187 -12.96 15.30 -8.97
C GLU A 187 -12.70 14.57 -7.64
N ILE A 188 -11.87 13.52 -7.63
CA ILE A 188 -11.65 12.66 -6.45
C ILE A 188 -10.84 13.40 -5.34
N ARG A 189 -9.92 14.29 -5.74
CA ARG A 189 -9.00 14.99 -4.81
C ARG A 189 -9.62 16.10 -3.96
N LYS A 190 -10.87 16.53 -4.21
CA LYS A 190 -11.52 17.62 -3.43
C LYS A 190 -12.32 17.14 -2.21
N ILE A 191 -12.28 15.85 -1.89
CA ILE A 191 -13.01 15.26 -0.75
C ILE A 191 -12.06 14.91 0.42
N SER A 192 -10.74 15.02 0.23
CA SER A 192 -9.72 14.80 1.28
C SER A 192 -9.19 16.12 1.86
N SER A 193 -10.04 16.86 2.57
CA SER A 193 -9.58 17.90 3.49
C SER A 193 -9.87 17.48 4.92
N GLU A 194 -9.06 16.56 5.45
CA GLU A 194 -8.72 16.40 6.86
C GLU A 194 -7.73 15.23 7.01
N LYS A 195 -6.83 15.32 8.00
CA LYS A 195 -5.67 14.44 8.26
C LYS A 195 -6.07 12.98 8.54
N GLU A 196 -6.53 12.25 7.53
CA GLU A 196 -6.79 10.81 7.64
C GLU A 196 -5.56 9.98 7.21
N PRO A 197 -5.35 8.78 7.80
CA PRO A 197 -4.33 7.85 7.36
C PRO A 197 -4.50 7.54 5.86
N ARG A 198 -3.39 7.39 5.13
CA ARG A 198 -3.40 7.13 3.68
C ARG A 198 -4.21 5.86 3.37
N ARG A 199 -5.29 6.01 2.61
CA ARG A 199 -6.12 4.91 2.10
C ARG A 199 -6.11 4.90 0.58
N LEU A 200 -6.20 3.71 0.00
CA LEU A 200 -6.48 3.53 -1.41
C LEU A 200 -7.97 3.82 -1.66
N PHE A 201 -8.27 4.84 -2.45
CA PHE A 201 -9.63 5.14 -2.89
C PHE A 201 -9.93 4.41 -4.19
N ILE A 202 -11.05 3.70 -4.28
CA ILE A 202 -11.49 2.99 -5.49
C ILE A 202 -12.90 3.39 -5.89
N GLU A 203 -13.14 3.55 -7.19
CA GLU A 203 -14.48 3.80 -7.72
C GLU A 203 -15.38 2.59 -7.47
N SER A 204 -16.61 2.85 -7.02
CA SER A 204 -17.59 1.81 -6.72
C SER A 204 -18.99 2.28 -7.09
N THR A 205 -19.87 1.32 -7.32
CA THR A 205 -21.32 1.52 -7.48
C THR A 205 -22.05 0.86 -6.33
N LEU A 206 -23.28 1.31 -6.04
CA LEU A 206 -24.19 0.62 -5.14
C LEU A 206 -25.22 -0.16 -5.95
N GLN A 207 -25.67 -1.29 -5.41
CA GLN A 207 -26.75 -2.07 -5.98
C GLN A 207 -28.04 -1.26 -5.97
N GLU A 208 -28.57 -0.94 -7.15
CA GLU A 208 -29.86 -0.27 -7.27
C GLU A 208 -31.01 -1.24 -6.98
N ASN A 209 -32.04 -0.74 -6.29
CA ASN A 209 -33.24 -1.50 -5.95
C ASN A 209 -34.44 -0.55 -5.88
N GLU A 210 -35.51 -0.85 -6.62
CA GLU A 210 -36.72 -0.01 -6.65
C GLU A 210 -37.43 0.09 -5.30
N ASP A 211 -37.29 -0.91 -4.44
CA ASP A 211 -37.79 -0.91 -3.06
C ASP A 211 -36.74 -0.43 -2.05
N GLY A 212 -35.56 -0.04 -2.55
CA GLY A 212 -34.43 0.42 -1.76
C GLY A 212 -34.57 1.82 -1.19
N LYS A 213 -33.59 2.20 -0.36
CA LYS A 213 -33.52 3.51 0.27
C LYS A 213 -33.00 4.54 -0.73
N LYS A 214 -33.60 5.73 -0.78
CA LYS A 214 -33.08 6.81 -1.64
C LYS A 214 -31.70 7.25 -1.16
N ALA A 215 -30.77 7.50 -2.08
CA ALA A 215 -29.40 7.91 -1.80
C ALA A 215 -29.32 9.12 -0.85
N LYS A 216 -30.25 10.09 -0.99
CA LYS A 216 -30.35 11.27 -0.11
C LYS A 216 -30.70 11.00 1.35
N HIS A 217 -31.07 9.78 1.67
CA HIS A 217 -31.42 9.36 3.02
C HIS A 217 -30.41 8.36 3.59
N LEU A 218 -29.35 8.03 2.84
CA LEU A 218 -28.27 7.17 3.35
C LEU A 218 -27.59 7.82 4.55
N LEU A 219 -27.41 7.03 5.60
CA LEU A 219 -26.77 7.44 6.83
C LEU A 219 -25.42 6.74 6.97
N GLU A 220 -24.53 7.34 7.76
CA GLU A 220 -23.29 6.72 8.19
C GLU A 220 -23.60 5.43 8.98
N ASP A 221 -22.65 4.50 8.98
CA ASP A 221 -22.74 3.16 9.57
C ASP A 221 -23.75 2.18 8.94
N GLU A 222 -24.62 2.63 8.04
CA GLU A 222 -25.51 1.72 7.28
C GLU A 222 -24.69 0.79 6.37
N VAL A 223 -25.15 -0.46 6.24
CA VAL A 223 -24.54 -1.44 5.35
C VAL A 223 -25.28 -1.42 4.01
N VAL A 224 -24.52 -1.21 2.93
CA VAL A 224 -25.01 -1.19 1.55
C VAL A 224 -24.32 -2.27 0.73
N MET A 225 -24.97 -2.69 -0.34
CA MET A 225 -24.37 -3.60 -1.31
C MET A 225 -23.60 -2.79 -2.36
N ALA A 226 -22.29 -2.96 -2.42
CA ALA A 226 -21.41 -2.23 -3.33
C ALA A 226 -20.67 -3.15 -4.30
N GLN A 227 -20.37 -2.64 -5.49
CA GLN A 227 -19.53 -3.30 -6.49
C GLN A 227 -18.36 -2.39 -6.82
N ILE A 228 -17.15 -2.96 -6.89
CA ILE A 228 -15.97 -2.23 -7.33
C ILE A 228 -16.02 -2.14 -8.85
N THR A 229 -16.10 -0.93 -9.39
CA THR A 229 -16.23 -0.66 -10.84
C THR A 229 -15.03 0.04 -11.45
N ASP A 230 -14.03 0.33 -10.61
CA ASP A 230 -12.79 0.96 -10.97
C ASP A 230 -11.98 0.10 -11.96
N ASP A 231 -11.52 0.72 -13.05
CA ASP A 231 -10.87 0.05 -14.16
C ASP A 231 -9.37 -0.17 -13.94
N ARG A 232 -8.80 0.39 -12.88
CA ARG A 232 -7.40 0.17 -12.50
C ARG A 232 -7.19 -1.28 -12.12
N GLU A 233 -6.07 -1.85 -12.57
CA GLU A 233 -5.74 -3.27 -12.33
C GLU A 233 -5.70 -3.63 -10.84
N ILE A 234 -5.25 -2.71 -9.98
CA ILE A 234 -5.28 -2.89 -8.53
C ILE A 234 -6.71 -3.08 -8.00
N ALA A 235 -7.67 -2.33 -8.55
CA ALA A 235 -9.06 -2.42 -8.12
C ALA A 235 -9.73 -3.68 -8.66
N LYS A 236 -9.39 -4.13 -9.88
CA LYS A 236 -9.82 -5.44 -10.41
C LYS A 236 -9.28 -6.60 -9.58
N TYR A 237 -8.04 -6.52 -9.12
CA TYR A 237 -7.45 -7.50 -8.21
C TYR A 237 -8.20 -7.53 -6.87
N LEU A 238 -8.45 -6.36 -6.27
CA LEU A 238 -9.19 -6.24 -5.02
C LEU A 238 -10.63 -6.74 -5.16
N ALA A 239 -11.30 -6.43 -6.27
CA ALA A 239 -12.62 -6.98 -6.58
C ALA A 239 -12.59 -8.52 -6.57
N ARG A 240 -11.64 -9.15 -7.26
CA ARG A 240 -11.51 -10.63 -7.24
C ARG A 240 -11.18 -11.22 -5.87
N LEU A 241 -10.53 -10.45 -5.00
CA LEU A 241 -10.12 -10.91 -3.67
C LEU A 241 -11.24 -10.79 -2.64
N ILE A 242 -12.05 -9.73 -2.73
CA ILE A 242 -13.05 -9.36 -1.72
C ILE A 242 -14.44 -9.89 -2.10
N THR A 243 -14.67 -10.11 -3.39
CA THR A 243 -15.94 -10.58 -3.94
C THR A 243 -15.96 -12.11 -4.04
N ASP A 244 -16.99 -12.75 -3.50
CA ASP A 244 -17.21 -14.19 -3.65
C ASP A 244 -17.58 -14.54 -5.10
N LYS A 245 -17.26 -15.77 -5.54
CA LYS A 245 -17.53 -16.24 -6.92
C LYS A 245 -18.99 -16.13 -7.34
N ASP A 246 -19.92 -16.09 -6.39
CA ASP A 246 -21.37 -16.16 -6.62
C ASP A 246 -22.10 -14.81 -6.44
N SER A 247 -21.40 -13.71 -6.08
CA SER A 247 -22.04 -12.41 -5.85
C SER A 247 -21.16 -11.28 -6.34
N GLU A 248 -21.60 -10.49 -7.32
CA GLU A 248 -20.85 -9.32 -7.81
C GLU A 248 -20.81 -8.14 -6.81
N TYR A 249 -21.69 -8.15 -5.81
CA TYR A 249 -21.81 -7.10 -4.80
C TYR A 249 -21.37 -7.60 -3.43
N ILE A 250 -20.70 -6.72 -2.68
CA ILE A 250 -20.20 -6.95 -1.33
C ILE A 250 -20.92 -6.04 -0.32
N PRO A 251 -21.27 -6.54 0.89
CA PRO A 251 -21.82 -5.71 1.94
C PRO A 251 -20.73 -4.84 2.56
N VAL A 252 -20.89 -3.52 2.50
CA VAL A 252 -19.91 -2.55 3.01
C VAL A 252 -20.60 -1.45 3.80
N LYS A 253 -19.92 -0.94 4.82
CA LYS A 253 -20.44 0.16 5.64
C LYS A 253 -20.24 1.50 4.95
N ILE A 254 -21.21 2.39 5.11
CA ILE A 254 -21.05 3.81 4.79
C ILE A 254 -20.21 4.46 5.88
N GLU A 255 -19.08 5.04 5.49
CA GLU A 255 -18.23 5.83 6.38
C GLU A 255 -18.70 7.28 6.43
N LYS A 256 -19.06 7.85 5.29
CA LYS A 256 -19.46 9.26 5.18
C LYS A 256 -20.38 9.50 3.99
N THR A 257 -21.31 10.43 4.11
CA THR A 257 -22.09 10.95 2.97
C THR A 257 -21.90 12.46 2.84
N GLU A 258 -21.68 12.93 1.62
CA GLU A 258 -21.53 14.35 1.31
C GLU A 258 -22.43 14.75 0.14
N TYR A 259 -23.16 15.85 0.31
CA TYR A 259 -23.97 16.44 -0.75
C TYR A 259 -23.20 17.56 -1.46
N LYS A 260 -22.87 17.38 -2.75
CA LYS A 260 -22.13 18.36 -3.55
C LYS A 260 -22.72 18.40 -4.97
N ASN A 261 -22.88 19.60 -5.53
CA ASN A 261 -23.31 19.81 -6.93
C ASN A 261 -24.58 19.05 -7.36
N LYS A 262 -25.58 18.94 -6.49
CA LYS A 262 -26.83 18.18 -6.70
C LYS A 262 -26.65 16.66 -6.78
N GLU A 263 -25.48 16.16 -6.40
CA GLU A 263 -25.13 14.75 -6.36
C GLU A 263 -24.74 14.37 -4.93
N ILE A 264 -24.74 13.06 -4.68
CA ILE A 264 -24.37 12.48 -3.39
C ILE A 264 -23.11 11.68 -3.58
N TYR A 265 -22.11 12.03 -2.80
CA TYR A 265 -20.86 11.30 -2.69
C TYR A 265 -20.91 10.44 -1.43
N VAL A 266 -20.81 9.13 -1.59
CA VAL A 266 -20.81 8.17 -0.50
C VAL A 266 -19.42 7.59 -0.41
N ARG A 267 -18.81 7.68 0.78
CA ARG A 267 -17.57 6.99 1.10
C ARG A 267 -17.89 5.68 1.81
N LEU A 268 -17.32 4.60 1.32
CA LEU A 268 -17.53 3.24 1.81
C LEU A 268 -16.28 2.74 2.52
N CYS A 269 -16.47 2.02 3.62
CA CYS A 269 -15.40 1.29 4.30
C CYS A 269 -15.35 -0.14 3.75
N ILE A 270 -14.45 -0.38 2.79
CA ILE A 270 -14.27 -1.70 2.17
C ILE A 270 -13.34 -2.55 3.04
N SER A 271 -12.21 -1.99 3.47
CA SER A 271 -11.32 -2.61 4.47
C SER A 271 -10.42 -1.57 5.13
N SER A 272 -9.63 -1.99 6.12
CA SER A 272 -8.59 -1.15 6.73
C SER A 272 -7.55 -0.75 5.69
N GLY A 273 -7.65 0.47 5.17
CA GLY A 273 -6.76 1.00 4.14
C GLY A 273 -7.37 1.10 2.74
N ILE A 274 -8.62 0.65 2.52
CA ILE A 274 -9.32 0.74 1.23
C ILE A 274 -10.68 1.40 1.43
N ALA A 275 -10.92 2.50 0.73
CA ALA A 275 -12.17 3.24 0.73
C ALA A 275 -12.83 3.19 -0.65
N GLY A 276 -14.12 2.89 -0.70
CA GLY A 276 -14.92 3.01 -1.91
C GLY A 276 -15.47 4.42 -2.05
N ILE A 277 -15.51 4.96 -3.26
CA ILE A 277 -16.17 6.24 -3.58
C ILE A 277 -17.30 5.97 -4.56
N VAL A 278 -18.50 6.36 -4.18
CA VAL A 278 -19.71 6.26 -5.01
C VAL A 278 -20.28 7.63 -5.26
N LYS A 279 -20.68 7.90 -6.50
CA LYS A 279 -21.42 9.09 -6.92
C LYS A 279 -22.82 8.70 -7.36
N LEU A 280 -23.85 9.26 -6.71
CA LEU A 280 -25.25 8.92 -6.92
C LEU A 280 -26.11 10.17 -7.15
N LYS A 281 -27.21 10.00 -7.88
CA LYS A 281 -28.27 11.01 -7.92
C LYS A 281 -29.10 10.92 -6.62
N PRO A 282 -29.64 12.03 -6.10
CA PRO A 282 -30.34 12.04 -4.81
C PRO A 282 -31.55 11.09 -4.72
N ASN A 283 -32.17 10.79 -5.86
CA ASN A 283 -33.35 9.93 -5.95
C ASN A 283 -33.04 8.48 -6.36
N THR A 284 -31.78 8.13 -6.65
CA THR A 284 -31.38 6.73 -6.88
C THR A 284 -31.73 5.93 -5.64
N LYS A 285 -32.41 4.79 -5.79
CA LYS A 285 -32.76 3.91 -4.68
C LYS A 285 -31.79 2.73 -4.66
N VAL A 286 -31.22 2.44 -3.49
CA VAL A 286 -30.15 1.44 -3.32
C VAL A 286 -30.51 0.43 -2.23
N THR A 287 -29.96 -0.78 -2.35
CA THR A 287 -30.11 -1.82 -1.34
C THR A 287 -29.34 -1.44 -0.07
N VAL A 288 -30.08 -1.29 1.04
CA VAL A 288 -29.54 -1.15 2.40
C VAL A 288 -29.90 -2.40 3.17
N MET A 289 -28.91 -3.03 3.82
CA MET A 289 -29.15 -4.18 4.67
C MET A 289 -29.63 -3.71 6.03
N ASN A 290 -30.79 -4.20 6.47
CA ASN A 290 -31.22 -4.04 7.87
C ASN A 290 -30.24 -4.80 8.77
N GLU A 291 -29.81 -4.20 9.88
CA GLU A 291 -28.81 -4.73 10.82
C GLU A 291 -28.88 -6.27 10.95
N ILE A 292 -27.84 -6.96 10.49
CA ILE A 292 -27.57 -8.30 10.97
C ILE A 292 -27.22 -8.13 12.45
N SER A 293 -28.14 -8.57 13.31
CA SER A 293 -28.01 -8.63 14.75
C SER A 293 -26.59 -9.04 15.15
N LYS A 294 -26.02 -8.30 16.12
CA LYS A 294 -24.76 -8.53 16.84
C LYS A 294 -24.09 -9.89 16.58
N PRO A 295 -22.80 -9.91 16.25
CA PRO A 295 -22.14 -11.12 15.80
C PRO A 295 -22.02 -12.18 16.91
N LEU A 296 -22.17 -13.45 16.48
CA LEU A 296 -22.29 -14.67 17.29
C LEU A 296 -21.18 -14.92 18.33
N TRP A 297 -20.02 -14.26 18.22
CA TRP A 297 -18.93 -14.40 19.18
C TRP A 297 -19.25 -13.81 20.57
N LYS A 298 -20.19 -12.85 20.67
CA LYS A 298 -20.70 -12.38 21.98
C LYS A 298 -21.59 -13.39 22.71
N LYS A 299 -22.04 -14.48 22.07
CA LYS A 299 -22.74 -15.60 22.75
C LYS A 299 -21.77 -16.64 23.33
N ILE A 300 -20.52 -16.67 22.86
CA ILE A 300 -19.52 -17.68 23.26
C ILE A 300 -18.71 -17.23 24.48
N PHE A 301 -18.61 -15.92 24.75
CA PHE A 301 -17.81 -15.36 25.85
C PHE A 301 -18.59 -14.77 27.02
N ASN A 302 -19.85 -15.17 27.24
CA ASN A 302 -20.49 -14.97 28.54
C ASN A 302 -20.02 -16.08 29.50
N PHE A 303 -18.83 -15.93 30.05
CA PHE A 303 -18.46 -16.62 31.29
C PHE A 303 -19.10 -15.91 32.48
N ARG A 304 -19.69 -16.73 33.33
CA ARG A 304 -20.29 -16.40 34.62
C ARG A 304 -19.27 -15.80 35.59
#